data_AF-A0A1B1UDJ7-F1
#
_entry.id   AF-A0A1B1UDJ7-F1
#
_cell.length_a   1.000
_cell.length_b   1.000
_cell.length_c   1.000
_cell.angle_alpha   90.00
_cell.angle_beta   90.00
_cell.angle_gamma   90.00
#
_symmetry.space_group_name_H-M   'P 1'
#
loop_
_entity.id
_entity.type
_entity.pdbx_description
1 polymer ?
#
loop_
_entity_poly.entity_id
_entity_poly.type
_entity_poly.pdbx_seq_one_letter_code
_entity_poly.pdbx_strand_id
1 'polypeptide(L)'
;MKPRIGIYLSEQMAARLAAAAKRPGASKSALVEAALVQFFGSEDDSDNLPVDRRLSLMSRQLEQLDRDLRVVNESVALQARYQLAVTPPLPAAALRAACALGSERFDEFATQVWRRVQSGTSLVHETVDRLCHQRDTLADGFGKGVAKTSSPLHEPDHCTSNSVGIDVEHSTAVREGGSLFNFPGKAGLPLH
;
A
#
# COMPACT_ATOMS: atom_id res chain seq x y z
N MET A 1 -30.95 -37.54 -20.93
CA MET A 1 -31.39 -37.65 -22.34
C MET A 1 -31.30 -36.26 -22.98
N LYS A 2 -30.75 -36.13 -24.20
CA LYS A 2 -30.63 -34.80 -24.86
C LYS A 2 -31.92 -34.48 -25.64
N PRO A 3 -32.65 -33.40 -25.34
CA PRO A 3 -33.85 -33.03 -26.08
C PRO A 3 -33.50 -32.65 -27.52
N ARG A 4 -34.30 -33.09 -28.50
CA ARG A 4 -34.11 -32.75 -29.92
C ARG A 4 -34.87 -31.46 -30.23
N ILE A 5 -34.15 -30.45 -30.67
CA ILE A 5 -34.69 -29.14 -31.04
C ILE A 5 -34.37 -28.87 -32.52
N GLY A 6 -35.38 -28.49 -33.30
CA GLY A 6 -35.20 -28.05 -34.69
C GLY A 6 -35.07 -26.53 -34.75
N ILE A 7 -34.05 -26.03 -35.45
CA ILE A 7 -33.75 -24.60 -35.55
C ILE A 7 -33.54 -24.25 -37.02
N TYR A 8 -34.10 -23.13 -37.46
CA TYR A 8 -33.84 -22.59 -38.79
C TYR A 8 -32.57 -21.73 -38.75
N LEU A 9 -31.65 -21.98 -39.68
CA LEU A 9 -30.40 -21.24 -39.85
C LEU A 9 -30.41 -20.60 -41.24
N SER A 10 -29.79 -19.43 -41.37
CA SER A 10 -29.50 -18.89 -42.69
C SER A 10 -28.57 -19.83 -43.46
N GLU A 11 -28.67 -19.83 -44.78
CA GLU A 11 -27.87 -20.69 -45.66
C GLU A 11 -26.36 -20.52 -45.39
N GLN A 12 -25.91 -19.28 -45.20
CA GLN A 12 -24.54 -18.96 -44.85
C GLN A 12 -24.12 -19.61 -43.51
N MET A 13 -24.98 -19.58 -42.49
CA MET A 13 -24.65 -20.14 -41.18
C MET A 13 -24.67 -21.67 -41.20
N ALA A 14 -25.62 -22.28 -41.92
CA ALA A 14 -25.68 -23.72 -42.12
C ALA A 14 -24.41 -24.24 -42.83
N ALA A 15 -23.93 -23.52 -43.84
CA ALA A 15 -22.68 -23.84 -44.54
C ALA A 15 -21.46 -23.75 -43.61
N ARG A 16 -21.36 -22.68 -42.80
CA ARG A 16 -20.28 -22.52 -41.80
C ARG A 16 -20.29 -23.63 -40.76
N LEU A 17 -21.46 -23.98 -40.23
CA LEU A 17 -21.60 -25.07 -39.25
C LEU A 17 -21.22 -26.43 -39.87
N ALA A 18 -21.65 -26.68 -41.11
CA ALA A 18 -21.29 -27.90 -41.83
C ALA A 18 -19.78 -28.00 -42.10
N ALA A 19 -19.13 -26.89 -42.45
CA ALA A 19 -17.68 -26.84 -42.63
C ALA A 19 -16.93 -27.07 -41.31
N ALA A 20 -17.39 -26.47 -40.22
CA ALA A 20 -16.78 -26.63 -38.90
C ALA A 20 -16.90 -28.07 -38.36
N ALA A 21 -18.02 -28.75 -38.65
CA ALA A 21 -18.26 -30.14 -38.26
C ALA A 21 -17.52 -31.19 -39.12
N LYS A 22 -16.78 -30.79 -40.16
CA LYS A 22 -15.90 -31.70 -40.92
C LYS A 22 -14.60 -32.04 -40.18
N ARG A 23 -14.27 -31.33 -39.10
CA ARG A 23 -13.09 -31.63 -38.29
C ARG A 23 -13.31 -32.93 -37.50
N PRO A 24 -12.30 -33.82 -37.40
CA PRO A 24 -12.42 -35.03 -36.59
C PRO A 24 -12.75 -34.68 -35.13
N GLY A 25 -13.83 -35.26 -34.59
CA GLY A 25 -14.20 -35.11 -33.18
C GLY A 25 -15.29 -34.08 -32.84
N ALA A 26 -15.85 -33.34 -33.80
CA ALA A 26 -16.91 -32.36 -33.52
C ALA A 26 -18.17 -32.60 -34.38
N SER A 27 -19.27 -33.05 -33.75
CA SER A 27 -20.57 -33.14 -34.42
C SER A 27 -21.27 -31.77 -34.47
N LYS A 28 -22.17 -31.56 -35.43
CA LYS A 28 -22.95 -30.32 -35.53
C LYS A 28 -23.69 -30.00 -34.23
N SER A 29 -24.28 -31.00 -33.59
CA SER A 29 -24.96 -30.84 -32.30
C SER A 29 -23.99 -30.47 -31.19
N ALA A 30 -22.81 -31.09 -31.12
CA ALA A 30 -21.80 -30.74 -30.11
C ALA A 30 -21.30 -29.29 -30.27
N LEU A 31 -21.16 -28.83 -31.51
CA LEU A 31 -20.69 -27.48 -31.81
C LEU A 31 -21.75 -26.43 -31.47
N VAL A 32 -23.02 -26.71 -31.76
CA VAL A 32 -24.16 -25.85 -31.36
C VAL A 32 -24.33 -25.85 -29.85
N GLU A 33 -24.22 -27.00 -29.19
CA GLU A 33 -24.28 -27.11 -27.73
C GLU A 33 -23.15 -26.32 -27.07
N ALA A 34 -21.90 -26.43 -27.56
CA ALA A 34 -20.78 -25.64 -27.06
C ALA A 34 -20.96 -24.12 -27.27
N ALA A 35 -21.55 -23.72 -28.41
CA ALA A 35 -21.85 -22.32 -28.69
C ALA A 35 -22.95 -21.78 -27.76
N LEU A 36 -24.00 -22.57 -27.51
CA LEU A 36 -25.07 -22.21 -26.58
C LEU A 36 -24.56 -22.17 -25.13
N VAL A 37 -23.70 -23.11 -24.73
CA VAL A 37 -23.04 -23.08 -23.42
C VAL A 37 -22.18 -21.83 -23.27
N GLN A 38 -21.44 -21.40 -24.29
CA GLN A 38 -20.70 -20.12 -24.23
C GLN A 38 -21.64 -18.91 -24.20
N PHE A 39 -22.73 -18.95 -24.95
CA PHE A 39 -23.70 -17.86 -25.02
C PHE A 39 -24.44 -17.66 -23.69
N PHE A 40 -24.92 -18.75 -23.09
CA PHE A 40 -25.62 -18.72 -21.79
C PHE A 40 -24.66 -18.66 -20.60
N GLY A 41 -23.46 -19.27 -20.72
CA GLY A 41 -22.41 -19.19 -19.70
C GLY A 41 -21.90 -17.76 -19.47
N SER A 42 -22.13 -16.85 -20.41
CA SER A 42 -21.85 -15.42 -20.21
C SER A 42 -22.84 -14.70 -19.30
N GLU A 43 -24.05 -15.22 -19.07
CA GLU A 43 -25.03 -14.62 -18.15
C GLU A 43 -24.97 -15.22 -16.73
N ASP A 44 -24.59 -16.49 -16.60
CA ASP A 44 -24.58 -17.21 -15.32
C ASP A 44 -23.18 -17.38 -14.69
N ASP A 45 -22.09 -17.01 -15.39
CA ASP A 45 -20.77 -16.93 -14.77
C ASP A 45 -20.70 -15.71 -13.85
N SER A 46 -21.02 -15.95 -12.58
CA SER A 46 -20.83 -15.05 -11.43
C SER A 46 -19.42 -14.43 -11.27
N ASP A 47 -18.47 -14.81 -12.13
CA ASP A 47 -17.09 -14.30 -12.16
C ASP A 47 -16.85 -13.16 -13.18
N ASN A 48 -17.77 -12.91 -14.11
CA ASN A 48 -17.60 -11.85 -15.11
C ASN A 48 -18.42 -10.60 -14.74
N LEU A 49 -17.93 -9.85 -13.74
CA LEU A 49 -18.37 -8.48 -13.53
C LEU A 49 -18.34 -7.73 -14.88
N PRO A 50 -19.44 -7.07 -15.30
CA PRO A 50 -19.44 -6.25 -16.51
C PRO A 50 -18.23 -5.32 -16.50
N VAL A 51 -17.56 -5.18 -17.65
CA VAL A 51 -16.29 -4.45 -17.76
C VAL A 51 -16.38 -3.06 -17.14
N ASP A 52 -17.51 -2.36 -17.33
CA ASP A 52 -17.78 -1.03 -16.75
C ASP A 52 -17.74 -1.03 -15.22
N ARG A 53 -18.27 -2.08 -14.59
CA ARG A 53 -18.28 -2.22 -13.13
C ARG A 53 -16.89 -2.52 -12.60
N ARG A 54 -16.10 -3.33 -13.32
CA ARG A 54 -14.70 -3.59 -12.98
C ARG A 54 -13.86 -2.32 -13.08
N LEU A 55 -14.03 -1.55 -14.15
CA LEU A 55 -13.37 -0.25 -14.33
C LEU A 55 -13.74 0.71 -13.20
N SER A 56 -15.03 0.79 -12.85
CA SER A 56 -15.49 1.64 -11.75
C SER A 56 -14.85 1.26 -10.40
N LEU A 57 -14.70 -0.04 -10.11
CA LEU A 57 -14.02 -0.51 -8.91
C LEU A 57 -12.53 -0.15 -8.91
N MET A 58 -11.84 -0.32 -10.04
CA MET A 58 -10.44 0.08 -10.20
C MET A 58 -10.26 1.58 -10.01
N SER A 59 -11.15 2.42 -10.57
CA SER A 59 -11.11 3.87 -10.36
C SER A 59 -11.23 4.24 -8.88
N ARG A 60 -12.16 3.62 -8.14
CA ARG A 60 -12.29 3.84 -6.69
C ARG A 60 -11.06 3.37 -5.91
N GLN A 61 -10.43 2.27 -6.33
CA GLN A 61 -9.17 1.80 -5.74
C GLN A 61 -8.03 2.79 -5.98
N LEU A 62 -7.95 3.37 -7.17
CA LEU A 62 -6.96 4.40 -7.51
C LEU A 62 -7.19 5.70 -6.73
N GLU A 63 -8.44 6.13 -6.56
CA GLU A 63 -8.77 7.28 -5.71
C GLU A 63 -8.38 7.05 -4.25
N GLN A 64 -8.61 5.83 -3.73
CA GLN A 64 -8.18 5.48 -2.39
C GLN A 64 -6.65 5.48 -2.28
N LEU A 65 -5.96 4.92 -3.27
CA LEU A 65 -4.50 4.93 -3.33
C LEU A 65 -3.95 6.35 -3.38
N ASP A 66 -4.55 7.26 -4.16
CA ASP A 66 -4.16 8.68 -4.20
C ASP A 66 -4.27 9.32 -2.80
N ARG A 67 -5.37 9.06 -2.09
CA ARG A 67 -5.54 9.55 -0.71
C ARG A 67 -4.47 8.99 0.23
N ASP A 68 -4.21 7.68 0.17
CA ASP A 68 -3.21 7.03 1.02
C ASP A 68 -1.80 7.57 0.71
N LEU A 69 -1.47 7.78 -0.57
CA LEU A 69 -0.22 8.39 -1.01
C LEU A 69 -0.06 9.83 -0.52
N ARG A 70 -1.13 10.63 -0.49
CA ARG A 70 -1.07 11.99 0.11
C ARG A 70 -0.70 11.93 1.59
N VAL A 71 -1.29 11.00 2.35
CA VAL A 71 -0.95 10.81 3.77
C VAL A 71 0.50 10.39 3.94
N VAL A 72 1.00 9.48 3.10
CA VAL A 72 2.41 9.09 3.10
C VAL A 72 3.32 10.28 2.79
N ASN A 73 3.00 11.08 1.76
CA ASN A 73 3.78 12.25 1.39
C ASN A 73 3.85 13.28 2.53
N GLU A 74 2.72 13.57 3.17
CA GLU A 74 2.68 14.48 4.32
C GLU A 74 3.51 13.93 5.49
N SER A 75 3.41 12.63 5.77
CA SER A 75 4.18 11.97 6.82
C SER A 75 5.68 12.03 6.56
N VAL A 76 6.12 11.80 5.32
CA VAL A 76 7.54 11.90 4.93
C VAL A 76 8.02 13.34 5.02
N ALA A 77 7.23 14.33 4.61
CA ALA A 77 7.57 15.74 4.74
C ALA A 77 7.76 16.15 6.21
N LEU A 78 6.84 15.75 7.09
CA LEU A 78 6.94 15.96 8.53
C LEU A 78 8.18 15.27 9.12
N GLN A 79 8.44 14.04 8.70
CA GLN A 79 9.61 13.29 9.14
C GLN A 79 10.91 13.99 8.72
N ALA A 80 11.00 14.46 7.48
CA ALA A 80 12.17 15.20 7.00
C ALA A 80 12.37 16.49 7.79
N ARG A 81 11.29 17.25 8.04
CA ARG A 81 11.33 18.45 8.88
C ARG A 81 11.82 18.15 10.29
N TYR A 82 11.30 17.09 10.91
CA TYR A 82 11.73 16.65 12.23
C TYR A 82 13.21 16.26 12.24
N GLN A 83 13.66 15.48 11.25
CA GLN A 83 15.07 15.08 11.14
C GLN A 83 16.00 16.28 10.99
N LEU A 84 15.65 17.25 10.13
CA LEU A 84 16.45 18.47 9.96
C LEU A 84 16.46 19.36 11.20
N ALA A 85 15.41 19.32 12.02
CA ALA A 85 15.34 20.07 13.27
C ALA A 85 16.14 19.44 14.41
N VAL A 86 16.16 18.09 14.49
CA VAL A 86 16.77 17.36 15.62
C VAL A 86 18.19 16.89 15.34
N THR A 87 18.59 16.72 14.08
CA THR A 87 19.92 16.18 13.74
C THR A 87 20.99 17.27 13.87
N PRO A 88 21.97 17.14 14.78
CA PRO A 88 23.05 18.11 14.89
C PRO A 88 23.92 18.11 13.64
N PRO A 89 24.40 19.28 13.17
CA PRO A 89 25.28 19.35 12.02
C PRO A 89 26.59 18.60 12.29
N LEU A 90 26.94 17.69 11.38
CA LEU A 90 28.16 16.89 11.50
C LEU A 90 29.37 17.63 10.93
N PRO A 91 30.55 17.57 11.58
CA PRO A 91 31.80 18.05 10.99
C PRO A 91 32.11 17.34 9.68
N ALA A 92 32.62 18.07 8.68
CA ALA A 92 32.90 17.53 7.35
C ALA A 92 33.82 16.30 7.36
N ALA A 93 34.78 16.24 8.29
CA ALA A 93 35.70 15.11 8.44
C ALA A 93 34.99 13.81 8.92
N ALA A 94 33.92 13.93 9.69
CA ALA A 94 33.17 12.79 10.21
C ALA A 94 32.05 12.33 9.26
N LEU A 95 31.66 13.17 8.29
CA LEU A 95 30.53 12.92 7.40
C LEU A 95 30.65 11.58 6.67
N ARG A 96 31.82 11.28 6.08
CA ARG A 96 32.02 10.03 5.33
C ARG A 96 31.83 8.79 6.20
N ALA A 97 32.40 8.80 7.41
CA ALA A 97 32.29 7.67 8.33
C ALA A 97 30.84 7.50 8.82
N ALA A 98 30.14 8.60 9.09
CA ALA A 98 28.73 8.59 9.46
C ALA A 98 27.83 8.05 8.32
N CYS A 99 28.09 8.44 7.07
CA CYS A 99 27.37 7.92 5.91
C CYS A 99 27.60 6.42 5.72
N ALA A 100 28.85 5.94 5.87
CA ALA A 100 29.17 4.52 5.76
C ALA A 100 28.43 3.69 6.82
N LEU A 101 28.48 4.11 8.08
CA LEU A 101 27.75 3.46 9.17
C LEU A 101 26.23 3.52 8.98
N GLY A 102 25.73 4.65 8.45
CA GLY A 102 24.32 4.80 8.10
C GLY A 102 23.88 3.80 7.04
N SER A 103 24.72 3.53 6.03
CA SER A 103 24.44 2.53 4.99
C SER A 103 24.37 1.12 5.58
N GLU A 104 25.31 0.75 6.44
CA GLU A 104 25.30 -0.58 7.10
C GLU A 104 24.04 -0.79 7.93
N ARG A 105 23.65 0.22 8.71
CA ARG A 105 22.40 0.20 9.49
C ARG A 105 21.16 0.13 8.61
N PHE A 106 21.19 0.81 7.45
CA PHE A 106 20.10 0.77 6.49
C PHE A 106 19.92 -0.63 5.89
N ASP A 107 21.00 -1.34 5.58
CA ASP A 107 20.93 -2.72 5.05
C ASP A 107 20.25 -3.67 6.04
N GLU A 108 20.59 -3.56 7.33
CA GLU A 108 19.93 -4.33 8.40
C GLU A 108 18.45 -3.98 8.52
N PHE A 109 18.12 -2.69 8.50
CA PHE A 109 16.74 -2.21 8.51
C PHE A 109 15.96 -2.74 7.29
N ALA A 110 16.51 -2.63 6.08
CA ALA A 110 15.89 -3.12 4.86
C ALA A 110 15.63 -4.63 4.92
N THR A 111 16.57 -5.39 5.49
CA THR A 111 16.41 -6.83 5.72
C THR A 111 15.25 -7.14 6.69
N GLN A 112 15.09 -6.33 7.75
CA GLN A 112 13.96 -6.45 8.68
C GLN A 112 12.63 -6.12 8.00
N VAL A 113 12.57 -5.03 7.23
CA VAL A 113 11.38 -4.65 6.46
C VAL A 113 11.00 -5.74 5.47
N TRP A 114 11.96 -6.26 4.71
CA TRP A 114 11.72 -7.30 3.71
C TRP A 114 11.13 -8.58 4.34
N ARG A 115 11.69 -9.05 5.46
CA ARG A 115 11.13 -10.19 6.21
C ARG A 115 9.69 -9.95 6.61
N ARG A 116 9.37 -8.73 7.03
CA ARG A 116 8.04 -8.37 7.52
C ARG A 116 7.02 -8.19 6.40
N VAL A 117 7.43 -7.66 5.26
CA VAL A 117 6.60 -7.59 4.05
C VAL A 117 6.23 -8.99 3.59
N GLN A 118 7.18 -9.92 3.57
CA GLN A 118 6.89 -11.32 3.23
C GLN A 118 5.99 -12.02 4.23
N SER A 119 6.05 -11.66 5.52
CA SER A 119 5.13 -12.19 6.52
C SER A 119 3.71 -11.59 6.44
N GLY A 120 3.48 -10.62 5.55
CA GLY A 120 2.18 -9.96 5.37
C GLY A 120 1.70 -9.16 6.59
N THR A 121 2.58 -8.90 7.55
CA THR A 121 2.21 -8.25 8.81
C THR A 121 2.52 -6.76 8.73
N SER A 122 1.58 -5.89 9.09
CA SER A 122 1.79 -4.43 9.16
C SER A 122 2.23 -4.01 10.56
N LEU A 123 3.31 -3.23 10.69
CA LEU A 123 3.88 -2.89 12.00
C LEU A 123 3.03 -1.83 12.68
N VAL A 124 2.51 -0.92 11.85
CA VAL A 124 1.55 0.08 12.26
C VAL A 124 0.29 -0.60 12.80
N HIS A 125 -0.25 -1.59 12.08
CA HIS A 125 -1.45 -2.30 12.53
C HIS A 125 -1.22 -3.03 13.84
N GLU A 126 -0.11 -3.79 13.96
CA GLU A 126 0.23 -4.47 15.22
C GLU A 126 0.38 -3.48 16.39
N THR A 127 0.98 -2.32 16.14
CA THR A 127 1.14 -1.29 17.17
C THR A 127 -0.22 -0.70 17.57
N VAL A 128 -1.08 -0.41 16.60
CA VAL A 128 -2.44 0.09 16.85
C VAL A 128 -3.26 -0.94 17.64
N ASP A 129 -3.25 -2.21 17.22
CA ASP A 129 -3.96 -3.29 17.92
C ASP A 129 -3.47 -3.42 19.37
N ARG A 130 -2.14 -3.38 19.58
CA ARG A 130 -1.54 -3.43 20.91
C ARG A 130 -1.97 -2.24 21.76
N LEU A 131 -2.02 -1.04 21.19
CA LEU A 131 -2.48 0.17 21.89
C LEU A 131 -3.98 0.08 22.23
N CYS A 132 -4.80 -0.45 21.34
CA CYS A 132 -6.22 -0.70 21.60
C CYS A 132 -6.40 -1.69 22.76
N HIS A 133 -5.72 -2.84 22.73
CA HIS A 133 -5.75 -3.81 23.82
C HIS A 133 -5.23 -3.24 25.16
N GLN A 134 -4.21 -2.38 25.13
CA GLN A 134 -3.72 -1.70 26.32
C GLN A 134 -4.77 -0.74 26.90
N ARG A 135 -5.59 -0.09 26.06
CA ARG A 135 -6.68 0.78 26.55
C ARG A 135 -7.82 -0.02 27.16
N ASP A 136 -8.14 -1.19 26.62
CA ASP A 136 -9.22 -2.04 27.12
C ASP A 136 -8.91 -2.63 28.50
N THR A 137 -7.66 -3.08 28.71
CA THR A 137 -7.19 -3.58 30.02
C THR A 137 -7.20 -2.51 31.11
N LEU A 138 -6.95 -1.24 30.76
CA LEU A 138 -7.06 -0.12 31.69
C LEU A 138 -8.52 0.23 31.98
N ALA A 139 -9.42 0.12 31.00
CA ALA A 139 -10.85 0.39 31.19
C ALA A 139 -11.53 -0.63 32.12
N ASP A 140 -11.17 -1.92 32.02
CA ASP A 140 -11.68 -2.96 32.92
C ASP A 140 -11.16 -2.83 34.36
N GLY A 141 -10.00 -2.20 34.56
CA GLY A 141 -9.42 -1.94 35.88
C GLY A 141 -10.12 -0.84 36.69
N PHE A 142 -10.83 0.09 36.04
CA PHE A 142 -11.57 1.17 36.72
C PHE A 142 -12.99 0.76 37.17
N GLY A 143 -13.46 -0.45 36.83
CA GLY A 143 -14.79 -0.94 37.20
C GLY A 143 -14.96 -1.38 38.66
N LYS A 144 -13.90 -1.36 39.49
CA LYS A 144 -13.97 -1.83 40.89
C LYS A 144 -13.09 -1.02 41.85
N GLY A 145 -13.39 0.28 41.99
CA GLY A 145 -12.70 1.15 42.94
C GLY A 145 -13.52 2.38 43.29
N VAL A 146 -14.39 2.23 44.30
CA VAL A 146 -15.02 3.25 45.15
C VAL A 146 -14.91 4.70 44.66
N ALA A 147 -16.04 5.22 44.16
CA ALA A 147 -16.27 6.65 44.03
C ALA A 147 -16.16 7.32 45.41
N LYS A 148 -15.09 8.09 45.63
CA LYS A 148 -15.11 9.21 46.57
C LYS A 148 -15.05 10.51 45.77
N THR A 149 -16.20 11.16 45.81
CA THR A 149 -16.54 12.52 45.45
C THR A 149 -15.46 13.52 45.86
N SER A 150 -14.98 14.35 44.92
CA SER A 150 -14.94 15.81 45.04
C SER A 150 -14.24 16.43 43.82
N SER A 151 -15.03 17.11 43.00
CA SER A 151 -14.59 18.15 42.07
C SER A 151 -14.44 19.48 42.85
N PRO A 152 -14.15 20.63 42.20
CA PRO A 152 -12.91 21.02 41.53
C PRO A 152 -12.49 22.46 41.94
N LEU A 153 -11.62 23.09 41.12
CA LEU A 153 -11.41 24.53 40.90
C LEU A 153 -10.30 25.23 41.70
N HIS A 154 -9.18 25.56 41.01
CA HIS A 154 -8.62 26.92 41.00
C HIS A 154 -7.58 27.09 39.86
N GLU A 155 -7.86 28.00 38.93
CA GLU A 155 -6.87 28.83 38.18
C GLU A 155 -6.98 30.26 38.76
N PRO A 156 -6.10 31.23 38.49
CA PRO A 156 -4.90 31.26 37.61
C PRO A 156 -3.68 31.94 38.29
N ASP A 157 -2.55 32.12 37.57
CA ASP A 157 -1.91 33.45 37.40
C ASP A 157 -0.49 33.44 36.77
N HIS A 158 -0.42 34.20 35.66
CA HIS A 158 0.60 35.15 35.19
C HIS A 158 2.06 34.81 34.81
N CYS A 159 2.37 35.19 33.55
CA CYS A 159 3.54 35.92 33.02
C CYS A 159 4.95 35.41 33.37
N THR A 160 5.82 35.13 32.40
CA THR A 160 6.47 36.19 31.60
C THR A 160 7.19 35.59 30.39
N SER A 161 7.06 36.32 29.28
CA SER A 161 7.83 36.17 28.05
C SER A 161 9.31 36.50 28.29
N ASN A 162 10.21 35.76 27.66
CA ASN A 162 11.49 36.32 27.22
C ASN A 162 11.81 35.75 25.84
N SER A 163 11.70 36.63 24.85
CA SER A 163 12.22 36.43 23.50
C SER A 163 13.70 36.81 23.50
N VAL A 164 14.55 35.92 23.03
CA VAL A 164 15.92 36.26 22.64
C VAL A 164 16.00 35.97 21.15
N GLY A 165 16.02 37.05 20.38
CA GLY A 165 16.32 37.01 18.96
C GLY A 165 17.77 36.63 18.75
N ILE A 166 18.00 35.61 17.93
CA ILE A 166 19.26 35.44 17.23
C ILE A 166 18.90 35.28 15.76
N ASP A 167 19.06 36.38 15.06
CA ASP A 167 19.03 36.49 13.61
C ASP A 167 20.28 35.78 13.08
N VAL A 168 20.13 34.59 12.50
CA VAL A 168 21.19 33.93 11.73
C VAL A 168 20.55 33.40 10.46
N GLU A 169 20.55 34.27 9.47
CA GLU A 169 20.52 33.96 8.05
C GLU A 169 21.61 32.92 7.73
N HIS A 170 21.24 31.64 7.70
CA HIS A 170 22.04 30.62 7.02
C HIS A 170 21.16 29.90 6.00
N SER A 171 21.14 30.49 4.81
CA SER A 171 20.76 29.82 3.57
C SER A 171 21.52 28.51 3.43
N THR A 172 20.85 27.40 3.74
CA THR A 172 21.31 26.04 3.43
C THR A 172 20.30 25.37 2.53
N ALA A 173 19.96 26.03 1.42
CA ALA A 173 19.56 25.31 0.22
C ALA A 173 20.79 24.54 -0.27
N VAL A 174 20.93 23.29 0.18
CA VAL A 174 21.81 22.31 -0.44
C VAL A 174 21.39 22.23 -1.90
N ARG A 175 22.23 22.76 -2.81
CA ARG A 175 22.04 22.60 -4.25
C ARG A 175 21.81 21.12 -4.53
N GLU A 176 20.73 20.82 -5.24
CA GLU A 176 20.41 19.49 -5.77
C GLU A 176 21.52 19.04 -6.74
N GLY A 177 22.63 18.59 -6.19
CA GLY A 177 23.64 17.80 -6.86
C GLY A 177 23.50 16.38 -6.33
N GLY A 178 22.53 15.64 -6.87
CA GLY A 178 22.39 14.20 -6.64
C GLY A 178 23.71 13.51 -7.01
N SER A 179 24.54 13.27 -6.01
CA SER A 179 25.91 12.83 -6.19
C SER A 179 26.04 11.44 -5.59
N LEU A 180 25.95 10.45 -6.49
CA LEU A 180 26.29 9.03 -6.28
C LEU A 180 27.70 8.81 -5.68
N PHE A 181 28.50 9.87 -5.51
CA PHE A 181 29.85 9.81 -4.92
C PHE A 181 29.87 9.53 -3.42
N ASN A 182 28.79 9.81 -2.67
CA ASN A 182 28.75 9.55 -1.21
C ASN A 182 28.23 8.16 -0.84
N PHE A 183 27.74 7.38 -1.81
CA PHE A 183 27.28 6.00 -1.61
C PHE A 183 28.14 5.05 -2.46
N PRO A 184 29.26 4.53 -1.92
CA PRO A 184 30.01 3.50 -2.62
C PRO A 184 29.18 2.21 -2.61
N GLY A 185 28.42 1.97 -3.67
CA GLY A 185 27.89 0.65 -3.97
C GLY A 185 29.07 -0.31 -4.14
N LYS A 186 29.10 -1.40 -3.36
CA LYS A 186 30.12 -2.45 -3.49
C LYS A 186 30.02 -3.09 -4.88
N ALA A 187 30.79 -2.59 -5.84
CA ALA A 187 31.09 -3.30 -7.07
C ALA A 187 32.16 -4.34 -6.79
N GLY A 188 31.87 -5.62 -7.07
CA GLY A 188 32.88 -6.68 -7.17
C GLY A 188 32.56 -7.96 -6.41
N LEU A 189 31.71 -8.80 -6.99
CA LEU A 189 31.82 -10.25 -6.84
C LEU A 189 32.40 -10.80 -8.15
N PRO A 190 33.62 -11.36 -8.17
CA PRO A 190 34.11 -12.07 -9.33
C PRO A 190 33.47 -13.47 -9.37
N LEU A 191 32.81 -13.77 -10.48
CA LEU A 191 32.51 -15.15 -10.88
C LEU A 191 33.82 -15.79 -11.36
N HIS A 192 34.24 -16.85 -10.67
CA HIS A 192 35.09 -17.91 -11.22
C HIS A 192 34.57 -19.24 -10.72
#